data_AF-A0A9Q0DAA5-F1
#
_entry.id   AF-A0A9Q0DAA5-F1
#
_cell.length_a   1.000
_cell.length_b   1.000
_cell.length_c   1.000
_cell.angle_alpha   90.00
_cell.angle_beta   90.00
_cell.angle_gamma   90.00
#
_symmetry.space_group_name_H-M   'P 1'
#
loop_
_entity.id
_entity.type
_entity.pdbx_description
1 polymer ?
#
loop_
_entity_poly.entity_id
_entity_poly.type
_entity_poly.pdbx_seq_one_letter_code
_entity_poly.pdbx_strand_id
1 'polypeptide(L)'
;ITAANLKPTQRVEIFCSYAIPRSFYTAVNNSSNQTCLRNADSLIRSKMVARCKAKRAFKLYHSDDKLVAKVARAVITPGKFGKLWRAGGGSSQSLLVVQEDLTNVESVSYRGPECWRAEEFRKWSRKNPQGFGVCLYEKDKISNAWLRRVERAKWRESQFICAIQMRCNMLPTLELRFGPRGRIPLCRACGVTSETGSHIMGSCRETKLNRMERHNKLCSLLAQEGAKKKWEVFCERRVTKMDCSWAVPDLIFVRKDTLLVVDITV
;
A
#
# COMPACT_ATOMS: atom_id res chain seq x y z
N ILE A 1 7.07 -10.85 -37.09
CA ILE A 1 5.75 -10.35 -36.63
C ILE A 1 5.90 -8.84 -36.41
N THR A 2 5.48 -8.09 -37.40
CA THR A 2 5.42 -6.62 -37.43
C THR A 2 4.62 -6.13 -36.23
N ALA A 3 5.25 -5.31 -35.38
CA ALA A 3 4.61 -4.75 -34.21
C ALA A 3 3.54 -3.75 -34.66
N ALA A 4 2.27 -4.18 -34.66
CA ALA A 4 1.16 -3.29 -34.93
C ALA A 4 1.16 -2.16 -33.87
N ASN A 5 1.22 -0.91 -34.34
CA ASN A 5 1.15 0.25 -33.46
C ASN A 5 -0.18 0.25 -32.73
N LEU A 6 -0.12 0.50 -31.41
CA LEU A 6 -1.32 0.60 -30.56
C LEU A 6 -2.25 1.69 -31.13
N LYS A 7 -3.55 1.38 -31.16
CA LYS A 7 -4.56 2.34 -31.64
C LYS A 7 -4.53 3.59 -30.73
N PRO A 8 -4.78 4.80 -31.27
CA PRO A 8 -4.77 6.04 -30.49
C PRO A 8 -5.63 5.97 -29.21
N THR A 9 -6.80 5.33 -29.29
CA THR A 9 -7.70 5.09 -28.14
C THR A 9 -7.09 4.19 -27.06
N GLN A 10 -6.38 3.13 -27.44
CA GLN A 10 -5.66 2.25 -26.49
C GLN A 10 -4.47 2.96 -25.84
N ARG A 11 -3.81 3.88 -26.56
CA ARG A 11 -2.73 4.70 -26.01
C ARG A 11 -3.27 5.70 -24.99
N VAL A 12 -4.41 6.33 -25.27
CA VAL A 12 -5.10 7.24 -24.34
C VAL A 12 -5.61 6.49 -23.11
N GLU A 13 -6.20 5.31 -23.27
CA GLU A 13 -6.67 4.49 -22.16
C GLU A 13 -5.52 4.01 -21.26
N ILE A 14 -4.39 3.59 -21.84
CA ILE A 14 -3.18 3.23 -21.10
C ILE A 14 -2.57 4.47 -20.42
N PHE A 15 -2.59 5.63 -21.07
CA PHE A 15 -2.08 6.88 -20.53
C PHE A 15 -2.94 7.37 -19.34
N CYS A 16 -4.26 7.36 -19.46
CA CYS A 16 -5.19 7.74 -18.39
C CYS A 16 -5.22 6.72 -17.24
N SER A 17 -5.13 5.42 -17.54
CA SER A 17 -5.24 4.36 -16.52
C SER A 17 -3.94 4.11 -15.75
N TYR A 18 -2.77 4.35 -16.36
CA TYR A 18 -1.48 3.98 -15.77
C TYR A 18 -0.45 5.12 -15.66
N ALA A 19 -0.51 6.13 -16.53
CA ALA A 19 0.47 7.23 -16.55
C ALA A 19 0.01 8.45 -15.74
N ILE A 20 -1.24 8.90 -15.87
CA ILE A 20 -1.75 10.12 -15.22
C ILE A 20 -1.74 10.01 -13.67
N PRO A 21 -2.27 8.95 -13.02
CA PRO A 21 -2.26 8.86 -11.55
C PRO A 21 -0.86 8.71 -10.92
N ARG A 22 0.14 8.28 -11.71
CA ARG A 22 1.54 8.09 -11.27
C ARG A 22 2.42 9.30 -11.52
N SER A 23 2.13 10.10 -12.54
CA SER A 23 2.93 11.26 -12.92
C SER A 23 2.65 12.46 -12.00
N PHE A 24 1.40 12.60 -11.55
CA PHE A 24 0.97 13.73 -10.74
C PHE A 24 1.42 13.63 -9.27
N TYR A 25 1.54 12.42 -8.76
CA TYR A 25 1.85 12.18 -7.35
C TYR A 25 3.31 12.47 -6.98
N THR A 26 4.24 12.08 -7.84
CA THR A 26 5.69 12.11 -7.55
C THR A 26 6.38 13.41 -8.00
N ALA A 27 5.75 14.17 -8.91
CA ALA A 27 6.24 15.47 -9.35
C ALA A 27 6.10 16.58 -8.27
N VAL A 28 5.14 16.45 -7.35
CA VAL A 28 4.80 17.53 -6.41
C VAL A 28 5.58 17.44 -5.09
N ASN A 29 6.17 16.29 -4.72
CA ASN A 29 6.45 16.05 -3.31
C ASN A 29 7.83 15.47 -2.91
N ASN A 30 8.78 15.34 -3.84
CA ASN A 30 10.18 15.15 -3.50
C ASN A 30 11.06 15.38 -4.72
N SER A 31 12.29 15.87 -4.52
CA SER A 31 13.36 16.05 -5.51
C SER A 31 13.83 14.75 -6.16
N SER A 32 12.90 13.96 -6.71
CA SER A 32 13.18 12.80 -7.54
C SER A 32 13.37 13.31 -8.95
N ASN A 33 14.63 13.41 -9.40
CA ASN A 33 14.89 13.78 -10.78
C ASN A 33 14.32 12.71 -11.73
N GLN A 34 14.12 13.08 -13.00
CA GLN A 34 13.57 12.20 -14.03
C GLN A 34 14.34 10.87 -14.13
N THR A 35 15.63 10.88 -13.80
CA THR A 35 16.51 9.70 -13.76
C THR A 35 16.09 8.71 -12.67
N CYS A 36 15.81 9.16 -11.45
CA CYS A 36 15.30 8.29 -10.37
C CYS A 36 14.00 7.58 -10.76
N LEU A 37 13.09 8.30 -11.43
CA LEU A 37 11.81 7.75 -11.89
C LEU A 37 12.01 6.73 -13.02
N ARG A 38 12.88 7.04 -13.99
CA ARG A 38 13.25 6.11 -15.07
C ARG A 38 13.92 4.84 -14.52
N ASN A 39 14.77 4.97 -13.51
CA ASN A 39 15.44 3.84 -12.86
C ASN A 39 14.44 2.94 -12.13
N ALA A 40 13.51 3.52 -11.38
CA ALA A 40 12.46 2.77 -10.70
C ALA A 40 11.53 2.05 -11.70
N ASP A 41 11.10 2.74 -12.76
CA ASP A 41 10.28 2.16 -13.82
C ASP A 41 11.02 1.02 -14.56
N SER A 42 12.29 1.22 -14.90
CA SER A 42 13.15 0.19 -15.49
C SER A 42 13.24 -1.06 -14.60
N LEU A 43 13.46 -0.88 -13.29
CA LEU A 43 13.50 -1.98 -12.33
C LEU A 43 12.17 -2.74 -12.29
N ILE A 44 11.04 -2.04 -12.18
CA ILE A 44 9.70 -2.64 -12.13
C ILE A 44 9.40 -3.39 -13.44
N ARG A 45 9.66 -2.77 -14.59
CA ARG A 45 9.45 -3.40 -15.90
C ARG A 45 10.32 -4.64 -16.05
N SER A 46 11.58 -4.57 -15.67
CA SER A 46 12.49 -5.73 -15.71
C SER A 46 11.95 -6.91 -14.90
N LYS A 47 11.52 -6.66 -13.65
CA LYS A 47 10.89 -7.69 -12.80
C LYS A 47 9.58 -8.22 -13.40
N MET A 48 8.71 -7.35 -13.91
CA MET A 48 7.43 -7.75 -14.53
C MET A 48 7.64 -8.57 -15.80
N VAL A 49 8.55 -8.15 -16.68
CA VAL A 49 8.87 -8.85 -17.93
C VAL A 49 9.42 -10.23 -17.62
N ALA A 50 10.34 -10.35 -16.66
CA ALA A 50 10.86 -11.64 -16.23
C ALA A 50 9.76 -12.57 -15.70
N ARG A 51 8.84 -12.04 -14.86
CA ARG A 51 7.67 -12.77 -14.36
C ARG A 51 6.75 -13.23 -15.49
N CYS A 52 6.43 -12.36 -16.45
CA CYS A 52 5.59 -12.71 -17.60
C CYS A 52 6.25 -13.78 -18.47
N LYS A 53 7.57 -13.70 -18.67
CA LYS A 53 8.35 -14.72 -19.39
C LYS A 53 8.34 -16.06 -18.67
N ALA A 54 8.54 -16.07 -17.34
CA ALA A 54 8.44 -17.29 -16.53
C ALA A 54 7.03 -17.91 -16.61
N LYS A 55 5.97 -17.10 -16.50
CA LYS A 55 4.58 -17.56 -16.66
C LYS A 55 4.34 -18.17 -18.04
N ARG A 56 4.83 -17.51 -19.09
CA ARG A 56 4.71 -18.01 -20.47
C ARG A 56 5.46 -19.33 -20.64
N ALA A 57 6.69 -19.42 -20.13
CA ALA A 57 7.47 -20.65 -20.18
C ALA A 57 6.73 -21.81 -19.50
N PHE A 58 6.20 -21.59 -18.29
CA PHE A 58 5.42 -22.59 -17.57
C PHE A 58 4.19 -23.07 -18.37
N LYS A 59 3.45 -22.13 -18.99
CA LYS A 59 2.30 -22.47 -19.84
C LYS A 59 2.69 -23.26 -21.09
N LEU A 60 3.82 -22.95 -21.71
CA LEU A 60 4.29 -23.69 -22.90
C LEU A 60 4.70 -25.12 -22.56
N TYR A 61 5.24 -25.36 -21.36
CA TYR A 61 5.54 -26.70 -20.85
C TYR A 61 4.29 -27.57 -20.71
N HIS A 62 3.19 -26.97 -20.24
CA HIS A 62 1.89 -27.61 -20.00
C HIS A 62 0.87 -27.30 -21.10
N SER A 63 1.35 -27.06 -22.33
CA SER A 63 0.46 -26.84 -23.47
C SER A 63 -0.25 -28.14 -23.82
N ASP A 64 -1.56 -28.06 -24.10
CA ASP A 64 -2.36 -29.21 -24.56
C ASP A 64 -1.82 -29.77 -25.90
N ASP A 65 -1.24 -28.88 -26.73
CA ASP A 65 -0.50 -29.26 -27.93
C ASP A 65 0.83 -29.95 -27.55
N LYS A 66 0.88 -31.26 -27.81
CA LYS A 66 2.03 -32.14 -27.55
C LYS A 66 3.31 -31.68 -28.25
N LEU A 67 3.21 -31.13 -29.46
CA LEU A 67 4.38 -30.67 -30.23
C LEU A 67 4.94 -29.40 -29.62
N VAL A 68 4.08 -28.44 -29.26
CA VAL A 68 4.46 -27.22 -28.56
C VAL A 68 5.11 -27.54 -27.22
N ALA A 69 4.53 -28.46 -26.44
CA ALA A 69 5.08 -28.87 -25.16
C ALA A 69 6.45 -29.56 -25.29
N LYS A 70 6.62 -30.42 -26.31
CA LYS A 70 7.90 -31.09 -26.59
C LYS A 70 8.98 -30.10 -26.99
N VAL A 71 8.66 -29.16 -27.89
CA VAL A 71 9.58 -28.09 -28.31
C VAL A 71 9.94 -27.18 -27.14
N ALA A 72 8.96 -26.81 -26.31
CA ALA A 72 9.20 -25.97 -25.14
C ALA A 72 10.16 -26.62 -24.14
N ARG A 73 9.97 -27.93 -23.85
CA ARG A 73 10.87 -28.71 -22.97
C ARG A 73 12.28 -28.83 -23.52
N ALA A 74 12.44 -28.93 -24.85
CA ALA A 74 13.76 -28.98 -25.49
C ALA A 74 14.48 -27.61 -25.49
N VAL A 75 13.76 -26.51 -25.70
CA VAL A 75 14.35 -25.17 -25.91
C VAL A 75 14.59 -24.41 -24.60
N ILE A 76 13.65 -24.51 -23.66
CA ILE A 76 13.67 -23.79 -22.39
C ILE A 76 14.20 -24.77 -21.34
N THR A 77 15.49 -24.72 -21.00
CA THR A 77 16.02 -25.61 -19.96
C THR A 77 15.54 -25.21 -18.56
N PRO A 78 15.50 -26.14 -17.59
CA PRO A 78 15.20 -25.81 -16.19
C PRO A 78 16.11 -24.71 -15.62
N GLY A 79 17.36 -24.64 -16.05
CA GLY A 79 18.29 -23.57 -15.70
C GLY A 79 17.90 -22.19 -16.27
N LYS A 80 17.44 -22.12 -17.54
CA LYS A 80 16.91 -20.87 -18.14
C LYS A 80 15.63 -20.42 -17.43
N PHE A 81 14.74 -21.36 -17.10
CA PHE A 81 13.55 -21.06 -16.31
C PHE A 81 13.91 -20.52 -14.93
N GLY A 82 14.85 -21.16 -14.22
CA GLY A 82 15.31 -20.71 -12.90
C GLY A 82 15.94 -19.32 -12.90
N LYS A 83 16.63 -18.93 -13.99
CA LYS A 83 17.11 -17.54 -14.17
C LYS A 83 15.95 -16.55 -14.31
N LEU A 84 14.94 -16.88 -15.13
CA LEU A 84 13.74 -16.04 -15.28
C LEU A 84 12.93 -15.93 -13.99
N TRP A 85 12.82 -17.02 -13.23
CA TRP A 85 12.16 -17.07 -11.93
C TRP A 85 12.81 -16.12 -10.92
N ARG A 86 14.13 -16.23 -10.74
CA ARG A 86 14.90 -15.35 -9.85
C ARG A 86 14.87 -13.90 -10.31
N ALA A 87 14.97 -13.67 -11.62
CA ALA A 87 14.83 -12.34 -12.19
C ALA A 87 13.45 -11.72 -11.90
N GLY A 88 12.37 -12.52 -11.93
CA GLY A 88 11.02 -12.12 -11.53
C GLY A 88 10.82 -11.94 -10.02
N GLY A 89 11.85 -12.24 -9.22
CA GLY A 89 11.88 -12.10 -7.77
C GLY A 89 11.28 -13.28 -7.02
N GLY A 90 11.46 -14.51 -7.54
CA GLY A 90 11.20 -15.74 -6.79
C GLY A 90 12.45 -16.24 -6.06
N SER A 91 12.26 -16.90 -4.92
CA SER A 91 13.33 -17.49 -4.10
C SER A 91 13.82 -18.83 -4.65
N SER A 92 15.00 -19.29 -4.21
CA SER A 92 15.51 -20.63 -4.55
C SER A 92 14.62 -21.76 -4.00
N GLN A 93 14.04 -21.58 -2.81
CA GLN A 93 13.11 -22.54 -2.20
C GLN A 93 11.82 -22.68 -3.03
N SER A 94 11.25 -21.56 -3.48
CA SER A 94 10.06 -21.59 -4.35
C SER A 94 10.36 -22.09 -5.77
N LEU A 95 11.61 -21.99 -6.21
CA LEU A 95 12.03 -22.53 -7.50
C LEU A 95 11.99 -24.06 -7.53
N LEU A 96 12.37 -24.74 -6.44
CA LEU A 96 12.34 -26.20 -6.35
C LEU A 96 10.93 -26.74 -6.56
N VAL A 97 9.96 -26.19 -5.82
CA VAL A 97 8.53 -26.53 -5.95
C VAL A 97 8.03 -26.31 -7.38
N VAL A 98 8.44 -25.21 -8.02
CA VAL A 98 7.97 -24.89 -9.38
C VAL A 98 8.70 -25.73 -10.44
N GLN A 99 9.91 -26.20 -10.17
CA GLN A 99 10.63 -27.14 -11.03
C GLN A 99 10.03 -28.53 -10.96
N GLU A 100 9.59 -28.97 -9.78
CA GLU A 100 8.78 -30.19 -9.62
C GLU A 100 7.43 -30.06 -10.34
N ASP A 101 6.76 -28.91 -10.18
CA ASP A 101 5.53 -28.58 -10.92
C ASP A 101 5.77 -28.56 -12.44
N LEU A 102 6.96 -28.16 -12.93
CA LEU A 102 7.30 -28.18 -14.36
C LEU A 102 7.45 -29.59 -14.95
N THR A 103 7.81 -30.56 -14.12
CA THR A 103 7.94 -31.97 -14.53
C THR A 103 6.63 -32.74 -14.36
N ASN A 104 5.71 -32.23 -13.54
CA ASN A 104 4.40 -32.82 -13.31
C ASN A 104 3.40 -32.39 -14.39
N VAL A 105 3.00 -33.32 -15.25
CA VAL A 105 2.07 -33.09 -16.36
C VAL A 105 0.69 -32.62 -15.89
N GLU A 106 0.29 -32.93 -14.66
CA GLU A 106 -1.00 -32.56 -14.09
C GLU A 106 -1.02 -31.16 -13.45
N SER A 107 0.12 -30.45 -13.41
CA SER A 107 0.21 -29.14 -12.78
C SER A 107 -0.38 -28.02 -13.66
N VAL A 108 -1.61 -27.62 -13.38
CA VAL A 108 -2.32 -26.58 -14.17
C VAL A 108 -2.11 -25.15 -13.60
N SER A 109 -1.68 -25.04 -12.34
CA SER A 109 -1.71 -23.79 -11.58
C SER A 109 -0.33 -23.12 -11.45
N TYR A 110 -0.08 -22.10 -12.27
CA TYR A 110 1.10 -21.23 -12.11
C TYR A 110 0.94 -20.25 -10.93
N ARG A 111 1.58 -20.53 -9.80
CA ARG A 111 1.62 -19.63 -8.62
C ARG A 111 2.49 -18.38 -8.84
N GLY A 112 3.45 -18.45 -9.76
CA GLY A 112 4.36 -17.36 -10.12
C GLY A 112 5.31 -16.92 -9.01
N PRO A 113 6.34 -16.11 -9.32
CA PRO A 113 7.29 -15.65 -8.32
C PRO A 113 6.57 -14.74 -7.34
N GLU A 114 6.13 -15.36 -6.26
CA GLU A 114 5.68 -14.73 -5.04
C GLU A 114 6.93 -14.25 -4.33
N CYS A 115 7.05 -12.93 -4.20
CA CYS A 115 7.53 -12.28 -2.99
C CYS A 115 8.14 -10.92 -3.27
N TRP A 116 8.54 -10.56 -4.49
CA TRP A 116 9.29 -9.30 -4.68
C TRP A 116 8.55 -8.07 -4.13
N ARG A 117 7.23 -7.95 -4.33
CA ARG A 117 6.44 -6.84 -3.74
C ARG A 117 6.40 -6.91 -2.22
N ALA A 118 6.25 -8.10 -1.66
CA ALA A 118 6.22 -8.32 -0.21
C ALA A 118 7.62 -8.15 0.43
N GLU A 119 8.68 -8.47 -0.32
CA GLU A 119 10.06 -8.28 0.07
C GLU A 119 10.44 -6.79 0.03
N GLU A 120 10.09 -6.08 -1.06
CA GLU A 120 10.24 -4.63 -1.15
C GLU A 120 9.41 -3.91 -0.08
N PHE A 121 8.21 -4.39 0.22
CA PHE A 121 7.41 -3.87 1.34
C PHE A 121 8.12 -4.08 2.68
N ARG A 122 8.65 -5.29 2.94
CA ARG A 122 9.43 -5.58 4.16
C ARG A 122 10.72 -4.76 4.26
N LYS A 123 11.40 -4.52 3.14
CA LYS A 123 12.58 -3.63 3.08
C LYS A 123 12.18 -2.20 3.41
N TRP A 124 11.08 -1.73 2.83
CA TRP A 124 10.56 -0.40 3.08
C TRP A 124 10.16 -0.22 4.54
N SER A 125 9.41 -1.15 5.12
CA SER A 125 8.91 -1.06 6.51
C SER A 125 10.03 -1.01 7.56
N ARG A 126 11.25 -1.42 7.20
CA ARG A 126 12.44 -1.36 8.06
C ARG A 126 13.24 -0.06 7.93
N LYS A 127 12.91 0.81 6.96
CA LYS A 127 13.58 2.10 6.83
C LYS A 127 13.08 3.05 7.91
N ASN A 128 13.97 3.56 8.75
CA ASN A 128 13.63 4.65 9.66
C ASN A 128 14.14 5.98 9.08
N PRO A 129 13.34 7.06 9.09
CA PRO A 129 11.96 7.13 9.59
C PRO A 129 10.86 6.75 8.57
N GLN A 130 11.18 6.64 7.26
CA GLN A 130 10.21 6.59 6.14
C GLN A 130 9.34 5.30 6.03
N GLY A 131 9.69 4.25 6.74
CA GLY A 131 9.01 2.96 6.74
C GLY A 131 8.19 2.71 8.00
N PHE A 132 8.37 3.57 9.01
CA PHE A 132 7.83 3.38 10.33
C PHE A 132 6.29 3.34 10.29
N GLY A 133 5.69 2.31 10.88
CA GLY A 133 4.24 2.13 10.96
C GLY A 133 3.56 1.62 9.67
N VAL A 134 4.26 1.56 8.53
CA VAL A 134 3.67 1.10 7.25
C VAL A 134 3.22 -0.37 7.33
N CYS A 135 3.89 -1.18 8.14
CA CYS A 135 3.54 -2.60 8.35
C CYS A 135 2.13 -2.80 8.92
N LEU A 136 1.58 -1.84 9.67
CA LEU A 136 0.21 -1.89 10.20
C LEU A 136 -0.84 -1.96 9.08
N TYR A 137 -0.48 -1.52 7.88
CA TYR A 137 -1.36 -1.53 6.71
C TYR A 137 -1.08 -2.71 5.78
N GLU A 138 -0.21 -3.66 6.14
CA GLU A 138 0.10 -4.79 5.27
C GLU A 138 -1.16 -5.65 5.06
N LYS A 139 -1.60 -5.74 3.79
CA LYS A 139 -2.76 -6.54 3.35
C LYS A 139 -4.11 -6.15 3.97
N ASP A 140 -4.19 -5.13 4.84
CA ASP A 140 -5.46 -4.65 5.36
C ASP A 140 -6.33 -4.11 4.21
N LYS A 141 -7.51 -4.71 4.02
CA LYS A 141 -8.40 -4.35 2.92
C LYS A 141 -9.12 -3.04 3.18
N ILE A 142 -9.45 -2.76 4.45
CA ILE A 142 -10.30 -1.63 4.82
C ILE A 142 -9.48 -0.34 4.75
N SER A 143 -8.36 -0.26 5.47
CA SER A 143 -7.54 0.96 5.47
C SER A 143 -6.92 1.24 4.11
N ASN A 144 -6.74 0.23 3.25
CA ASN A 144 -6.20 0.40 1.89
C ASN A 144 -7.26 0.59 0.80
N ALA A 145 -8.55 0.62 1.15
CA ALA A 145 -9.63 0.71 0.15
C ALA A 145 -9.51 1.97 -0.73
N TRP A 146 -9.12 3.10 -0.14
CA TRP A 146 -8.95 4.37 -0.84
C TRP A 146 -7.78 4.39 -1.83
N LEU A 147 -6.77 3.52 -1.66
CA LEU A 147 -5.64 3.38 -2.59
C LEU A 147 -6.06 2.81 -3.95
N ARG A 148 -7.09 1.95 -3.95
CA ARG A 148 -7.56 1.24 -5.15
C ARG A 148 -8.68 1.99 -5.87
N ARG A 149 -9.35 2.91 -5.16
CA ARG A 149 -10.57 3.57 -5.61
C ARG A 149 -10.42 5.09 -5.42
N VAL A 150 -9.34 5.64 -5.98
CA VAL A 150 -9.00 7.07 -5.84
C VAL A 150 -10.17 7.96 -6.27
N GLU A 151 -10.85 7.59 -7.35
CA GLU A 151 -12.03 8.30 -7.87
C GLU A 151 -13.21 8.33 -6.88
N ARG A 152 -13.40 7.28 -6.08
CA ARG A 152 -14.49 7.23 -5.09
C ARG A 152 -14.21 8.09 -3.87
N ALA A 153 -12.95 8.37 -3.57
CA ALA A 153 -12.57 9.21 -2.44
C ALA A 153 -12.84 10.70 -2.72
N LYS A 154 -13.04 11.10 -3.99
CA LYS A 154 -13.25 12.51 -4.41
C LYS A 154 -12.20 13.47 -3.84
N TRP A 155 -10.98 12.99 -3.61
CA TRP A 155 -9.89 13.79 -3.08
C TRP A 155 -9.25 14.61 -4.19
N ARG A 156 -8.81 15.82 -3.86
CA ARG A 156 -7.86 16.55 -4.72
C ARG A 156 -6.55 15.76 -4.75
N GLU A 157 -5.83 15.83 -5.87
CA GLU A 157 -4.57 15.12 -6.02
C GLU A 157 -3.58 15.47 -4.90
N SER A 158 -3.48 16.75 -4.53
CA SER A 158 -2.64 17.19 -3.39
C SER A 158 -3.01 16.53 -2.06
N GLN A 159 -4.30 16.30 -1.79
CA GLN A 159 -4.77 15.63 -0.58
C GLN A 159 -4.43 14.15 -0.60
N PHE A 160 -4.61 13.50 -1.75
CA PHE A 160 -4.19 12.12 -1.94
C PHE A 160 -2.68 11.95 -1.74
N ILE A 161 -1.89 12.92 -2.23
CA ILE A 161 -0.45 12.94 -2.03
C ILE A 161 -0.08 13.09 -0.56
N CYS A 162 -0.67 14.07 0.12
CA CYS A 162 -0.45 14.28 1.53
C CYS A 162 -0.82 13.04 2.38
N ALA A 163 -1.93 12.37 2.06
CA ALA A 163 -2.38 11.17 2.78
C ALA A 163 -1.41 9.99 2.65
N ILE A 164 -0.86 9.74 1.47
CA ILE A 164 0.16 8.70 1.28
C ILE A 164 1.47 9.10 1.98
N GLN A 165 1.86 10.38 1.93
CA GLN A 165 3.03 10.86 2.67
C GLN A 165 2.87 10.65 4.18
N MET A 166 1.70 10.94 4.73
CA MET A 166 1.38 10.65 6.13
C MET A 166 1.55 9.17 6.45
N ARG A 167 0.97 8.29 5.62
CA ARG A 167 1.08 6.83 5.83
C ARG A 167 2.51 6.30 5.79
N CYS A 168 3.35 6.88 4.94
CA CYS A 168 4.74 6.49 4.78
C CYS A 168 5.68 7.32 5.65
N ASN A 169 5.20 8.07 6.65
CA ASN A 169 6.04 8.96 7.46
C ASN A 169 7.01 9.84 6.63
N MET A 170 6.52 10.31 5.48
CA MET A 170 7.24 11.13 4.49
C MET A 170 6.82 12.60 4.55
N LEU A 171 6.06 12.99 5.58
CA LEU A 171 5.80 14.40 5.83
C LEU A 171 7.13 15.14 6.04
N PRO A 172 7.24 16.42 5.64
CA PRO A 172 8.49 17.17 5.65
C PRO A 172 8.85 17.68 7.07
N THR A 173 8.92 16.75 8.03
CA THR A 173 9.32 16.93 9.42
C THR A 173 10.83 17.07 9.55
N LEU A 174 11.30 17.63 10.66
CA LEU A 174 12.73 17.74 10.92
C LEU A 174 13.39 16.36 11.15
N GLU A 175 12.67 15.37 11.65
CA GLU A 175 13.13 13.97 11.71
C GLU A 175 13.59 13.46 10.33
N LEU A 176 12.82 13.76 9.27
CA LEU A 176 13.16 13.36 7.91
C LEU A 176 14.33 14.18 7.33
N ARG A 177 14.44 15.47 7.67
CA ARG A 177 15.44 16.38 7.10
C ARG A 177 16.82 16.25 7.73
N PHE A 178 16.90 16.11 9.04
CA PHE A 178 18.18 16.17 9.75
C PHE A 178 18.86 14.81 9.88
N GLY A 179 18.13 13.70 9.72
CA GLY A 179 18.69 12.36 9.84
C GLY A 179 19.39 12.13 11.20
N PRO A 180 20.13 11.03 11.39
CA PRO A 180 20.78 10.71 12.66
C PRO A 180 22.07 11.52 12.92
N ARG A 181 22.05 12.85 12.73
CA ARG A 181 23.23 13.73 12.96
C ARG A 181 23.40 14.17 14.43
N GLY A 182 23.11 13.29 15.37
CA GLY A 182 23.40 13.48 16.81
C GLY A 182 22.63 14.61 17.53
N ARG A 183 21.87 15.46 16.83
CA ARG A 183 20.98 16.46 17.44
C ARG A 183 19.53 15.99 17.38
N ILE A 184 18.83 16.06 18.51
CA ILE A 184 17.38 15.84 18.57
C ILE A 184 16.71 17.04 17.90
N PRO A 185 16.03 16.87 16.76
CA PRO A 185 15.41 17.98 16.07
C PRO A 185 14.16 18.42 16.83
N LEU A 186 14.26 19.46 17.66
CA LEU A 186 13.11 19.96 18.42
C LEU A 186 11.98 20.41 17.48
N CYS A 187 10.75 20.15 17.89
CA CYS A 187 9.54 20.56 17.17
C CYS A 187 9.53 22.06 16.92
N ARG A 188 9.36 22.46 15.64
CA ARG A 188 9.26 23.87 15.26
C ARG A 188 8.07 24.60 15.88
N ALA A 189 7.03 23.86 16.27
CA ALA A 189 5.85 24.43 16.92
C ALA A 189 6.05 24.57 18.44
N CYS A 190 6.32 23.47 19.15
CA CYS A 190 6.35 23.49 20.62
C CYS A 190 7.75 23.67 21.23
N GLY A 191 8.82 23.37 20.49
CA GLY A 191 10.20 23.45 20.99
C GLY A 191 10.60 22.44 22.07
N VAL A 192 9.72 21.54 22.51
CA VAL A 192 9.99 20.66 23.68
C VAL A 192 10.42 19.25 23.30
N THR A 193 9.76 18.64 22.32
CA THR A 193 10.02 17.24 21.94
C THR A 193 10.50 17.13 20.50
N SER A 194 11.05 15.98 20.12
CA SER A 194 11.51 15.72 18.75
C SER A 194 10.38 15.89 17.74
N GLU A 195 10.66 16.54 16.61
CA GLU A 195 9.70 16.77 15.55
C GLU A 195 9.49 15.52 14.69
N THR A 196 8.57 14.67 15.14
CA THR A 196 8.08 13.52 14.38
C THR A 196 6.66 13.76 13.88
N GLY A 197 6.23 13.01 12.87
CA GLY A 197 4.83 13.05 12.42
C GLY A 197 3.86 12.67 13.54
N SER A 198 4.22 11.66 14.34
CA SER A 198 3.47 11.22 15.52
C SER A 198 3.35 12.33 16.58
N HIS A 199 4.44 13.06 16.85
CA HIS A 199 4.37 14.19 17.77
C HIS A 199 3.42 15.27 17.26
N ILE A 200 3.63 15.78 16.03
CA ILE A 200 2.84 16.87 15.47
C ILE A 200 1.34 16.52 15.43
N MET A 201 1.00 15.30 15.04
CA MET A 201 -0.41 14.90 14.87
C MET A 201 -1.05 14.42 16.18
N GLY A 202 -0.30 13.72 17.03
CA GLY A 202 -0.84 12.97 18.17
C GLY A 202 -0.64 13.63 19.54
N SER A 203 0.49 14.29 19.80
CA SER A 203 0.84 14.74 21.17
C SER A 203 1.26 16.20 21.31
N CYS A 204 1.50 16.91 20.21
CA CYS A 204 1.92 18.31 20.27
C CYS A 204 0.82 19.19 20.91
N ARG A 205 1.24 20.02 21.87
CA ARG A 205 0.32 20.93 22.58
C ARG A 205 -0.20 22.04 21.67
N GLU A 206 0.62 22.52 20.74
CA GLU A 206 0.27 23.59 19.80
C GLU A 206 -0.78 23.12 18.78
N THR A 207 -0.80 21.83 18.46
CA THR A 207 -1.80 21.24 17.55
C THR A 207 -2.98 20.61 18.29
N LYS A 208 -3.06 20.74 19.63
CA LYS A 208 -4.11 20.12 20.46
C LYS A 208 -5.50 20.54 20.01
N LEU A 209 -5.75 21.84 19.82
CA LEU A 209 -7.06 22.34 19.40
C LEU A 209 -7.44 21.79 18.01
N ASN A 210 -6.50 21.80 17.06
CA ASN A 210 -6.72 21.22 15.73
C ASN A 210 -6.96 19.71 15.77
N ARG A 211 -6.35 18.99 16.72
CA ARG A 211 -6.61 17.55 16.92
C ARG A 211 -8.01 17.34 17.48
N MET A 212 -8.43 18.11 18.48
CA MET A 212 -9.78 18.06 19.04
C MET A 212 -10.85 18.40 18.00
N GLU A 213 -10.63 19.42 17.17
CA GLU A 213 -11.57 19.78 16.10
C GLU A 213 -11.71 18.66 15.07
N ARG A 214 -10.58 18.08 14.61
CA ARG A 214 -10.60 16.93 13.70
C ARG A 214 -11.30 15.72 14.30
N HIS A 215 -11.06 15.44 15.58
CA HIS A 215 -11.71 14.38 16.33
C HIS A 215 -13.22 14.57 16.34
N ASN A 216 -13.70 15.73 16.79
CA ASN A 216 -15.13 16.03 16.90
C ASN A 216 -15.82 16.01 15.53
N LYS A 217 -15.12 16.43 14.47
CA LYS A 217 -15.61 16.32 13.10
C LYS A 217 -15.78 14.86 12.66
N LEU A 218 -14.85 13.98 12.99
CA LEU A 218 -14.97 12.55 12.69
C LEU A 218 -16.11 11.91 13.51
N CYS A 219 -16.24 12.25 14.79
CA CYS A 219 -17.38 11.82 15.61
C CYS A 219 -18.70 12.20 14.96
N SER A 220 -18.82 13.46 14.55
CA SER A 220 -20.02 14.00 13.89
C SER A 220 -20.34 13.28 12.58
N LEU A 221 -19.34 13.03 11.73
CA LEU A 221 -19.53 12.31 10.47
C LEU A 221 -19.97 10.87 10.69
N LEU A 222 -19.34 10.16 11.63
CA LEU A 222 -19.71 8.78 11.94
C LEU A 222 -21.10 8.68 12.56
N ALA A 223 -21.48 9.64 13.42
CA ALA A 223 -22.83 9.70 13.97
C ALA A 223 -23.89 9.93 12.89
N GLN A 224 -23.65 10.84 11.93
CA GLN A 224 -24.54 11.05 10.80
C GLN A 224 -24.68 9.81 9.92
N GLU A 225 -23.58 9.10 9.64
CA GLU A 225 -23.62 7.86 8.86
C GLU A 225 -24.32 6.71 9.61
N GLY A 226 -24.17 6.64 10.94
CA GLY A 226 -24.93 5.73 11.79
C GLY A 226 -26.42 5.97 11.71
N ALA A 227 -26.85 7.22 11.90
CA ALA A 227 -28.25 7.63 11.82
C ALA A 227 -28.87 7.29 10.46
N LYS A 228 -28.17 7.57 9.35
CA LYS A 228 -28.61 7.19 7.99
C LYS A 228 -28.80 5.67 7.84
N LYS A 229 -28.01 4.88 8.55
CA LYS A 229 -28.09 3.41 8.58
C LYS A 229 -29.02 2.86 9.66
N LYS A 230 -29.87 3.72 10.24
CA LYS A 230 -30.85 3.39 11.28
C LYS A 230 -30.21 2.80 12.55
N TRP A 231 -29.04 3.30 12.92
CA TRP A 231 -28.48 3.09 14.25
C TRP A 231 -28.88 4.26 15.15
N GLU A 232 -29.18 3.95 16.40
CA GLU A 232 -29.22 4.97 17.45
C GLU A 232 -27.77 5.27 17.85
N VAL A 233 -27.39 6.54 17.85
CA VAL A 233 -26.01 6.96 18.13
C VAL A 233 -25.98 7.90 19.31
N PHE A 234 -25.15 7.58 20.30
CA PHE A 234 -24.88 8.42 21.45
C PHE A 234 -23.44 8.93 21.37
N CYS A 235 -23.25 10.25 21.50
CA CYS A 235 -21.94 10.90 21.53
C CYS A 235 -21.53 11.23 22.96
N GLU A 236 -20.29 10.93 23.35
CA GLU A 236 -19.70 11.25 24.67
C GLU A 236 -20.63 10.90 25.85
N ARG A 237 -21.42 9.83 25.71
CA ARG A 237 -22.40 9.45 26.73
C ARG A 237 -21.70 8.77 27.88
N ARG A 238 -21.81 9.35 29.08
CA ARG A 238 -21.29 8.74 30.31
C ARG A 238 -22.01 7.42 30.56
N VAL A 239 -21.24 6.34 30.66
CA VAL A 239 -21.72 5.01 31.02
C VAL A 239 -21.16 4.67 32.40
N THR A 240 -22.06 4.33 33.32
CA THR A 240 -21.68 3.81 34.64
C THR A 240 -21.48 2.31 34.53
N LYS A 241 -20.30 1.84 34.92
CA LYS A 241 -19.99 0.42 35.00
C LYS A 241 -20.60 -0.18 36.27
N MET A 242 -20.64 -1.52 36.33
CA MET A 242 -21.15 -2.24 37.50
C MET A 242 -20.33 -2.00 38.78
N ASP A 243 -19.06 -1.59 38.64
CA ASP A 243 -18.16 -1.24 39.74
C ASP A 243 -18.30 0.24 40.20
N CYS A 244 -19.35 0.94 39.77
CA CYS A 244 -19.57 2.37 39.98
C CYS A 244 -18.49 3.30 39.39
N SER A 245 -17.53 2.78 38.62
CA SER A 245 -16.66 3.61 37.80
C SER A 245 -17.39 4.09 36.55
N TRP A 246 -16.97 5.22 35.99
CA TRP A 246 -17.57 5.76 34.78
C TRP A 246 -16.59 5.69 33.61
N ALA A 247 -17.13 5.51 32.40
CA ALA A 247 -16.42 5.64 31.15
C ALA A 247 -17.18 6.60 30.23
N VAL A 248 -16.45 7.33 29.40
CA VAL A 248 -17.01 8.21 28.38
C VAL A 248 -16.41 7.78 27.05
N PRO A 249 -17.01 6.81 26.35
CA PRO A 249 -16.60 6.51 24.98
C PRO A 249 -16.99 7.64 24.03
N ASP A 250 -16.23 7.82 22.95
CA ASP A 250 -16.52 8.87 21.96
C ASP A 250 -17.89 8.68 21.31
N LEU A 251 -18.18 7.45 20.86
CA LEU A 251 -19.47 7.08 20.27
C LEU A 251 -19.96 5.70 20.73
N ILE A 252 -21.28 5.58 20.89
CA ILE A 252 -21.98 4.32 21.10
C ILE A 252 -23.06 4.18 20.04
N PHE A 253 -23.03 3.09 19.27
CA PHE A 253 -24.06 2.75 18.30
C PHE A 253 -24.89 1.59 18.81
N VAL A 254 -26.22 1.73 18.82
CA VAL A 254 -27.16 0.71 19.25
C VAL A 254 -28.11 0.36 18.11
N ARG A 255 -28.30 -0.94 17.87
CA ARG A 255 -29.29 -1.43 16.92
C ARG A 255 -29.70 -2.85 17.28
N LYS A 256 -30.97 -3.01 17.66
CA LYS A 256 -31.53 -4.28 18.17
C LYS A 256 -30.63 -4.79 19.31
N ASP A 257 -30.09 -6.00 19.17
CA ASP A 257 -29.26 -6.65 20.19
C ASP A 257 -27.75 -6.41 19.97
N THR A 258 -27.38 -5.42 19.15
CA THR A 258 -25.98 -5.07 18.90
C THR A 258 -25.66 -3.68 19.43
N LEU A 259 -24.64 -3.63 20.29
CA LEU A 259 -24.03 -2.40 20.79
C LEU A 259 -22.58 -2.34 20.31
N LEU A 260 -22.19 -1.23 19.68
CA LEU A 260 -20.82 -0.96 19.25
C LEU A 260 -20.31 0.27 19.98
N VAL A 261 -19.20 0.10 20.70
CA VAL A 261 -18.45 1.20 21.31
C VAL A 261 -17.31 1.56 20.37
N VAL A 262 -17.22 2.83 19.97
CA VAL A 262 -16.26 3.30 18.99
C VAL A 262 -15.45 4.44 19.60
N ASP A 263 -14.14 4.23 19.68
CA ASP A 263 -13.14 5.20 20.12
C ASP A 263 -12.41 5.72 18.88
N ILE A 264 -12.34 7.04 18.72
CA ILE A 264 -11.85 7.70 17.50
C ILE A 264 -10.46 8.23 17.77
N THR A 265 -9.49 7.74 16.99
CA THR A 265 -8.13 8.26 17.01
C THR A 265 -7.85 9.11 15.76
N VAL A 266 -7.12 10.21 15.94
CA VAL A 266 -6.74 11.19 14.89
C VAL A 266 -5.23 11.31 14.76
#